data_AF-A0A2K9LPE8-F1
#
_entry.id   AF-A0A2K9LPE8-F1
#
_cell.length_a   1.000
_cell.length_b   1.000
_cell.length_c   1.000
_cell.angle_alpha   90.00
_cell.angle_beta   90.00
_cell.angle_gamma   90.00
#
_symmetry.space_group_name_H-M   'P 1'
#
loop_
_entity.id
_entity.type
_entity.pdbx_description
1 polymer ?
#
loop_
_entity_poly.entity_id
_entity_poly.type
_entity_poly.pdbx_seq_one_letter_code
_entity_poly.pdbx_strand_id
1 'polypeptide(L)'
;MSNSIIAEIRSDIIKEEPCELICLHNGLIIALSASALGCYRDQASLRDPLGNGLLSFCALESEHRIRFQGGRCITTFSGGYVGLTDGKALLISPFKARLYPNNQDGLRGLNCLGELDLPEIDVL
;
A
#
# COMPACT_ATOMS: atom_id res chain seq x y z
N MET A 1 -5.33 -11.93 19.78
CA MET A 1 -4.90 -10.54 19.51
C MET A 1 -4.25 -10.57 18.14
N SER A 2 -4.82 -9.88 17.18
CA SER A 2 -4.32 -9.87 15.80
C SER A 2 -3.03 -9.06 15.76
N ASN A 3 -1.87 -9.71 15.57
CA ASN A 3 -0.54 -9.11 15.33
C ASN A 3 -0.45 -8.36 13.98
N SER A 4 -1.56 -7.75 13.54
CA SER A 4 -1.64 -7.06 12.25
C SER A 4 -1.52 -5.57 12.49
N ILE A 5 -0.55 -4.92 11.84
CA ILE A 5 -0.47 -3.45 11.77
C ILE A 5 -1.60 -2.83 10.94
N ILE A 6 -2.22 -3.65 10.08
CA ILE A 6 -3.33 -3.26 9.22
C ILE A 6 -4.61 -3.39 10.03
N ALA A 7 -5.29 -2.26 10.23
CA ALA A 7 -6.57 -2.18 10.91
C ALA A 7 -7.71 -2.62 9.99
N GLU A 8 -7.70 -2.13 8.74
CA GLU A 8 -8.71 -2.45 7.75
C GLU A 8 -8.20 -2.16 6.33
N ILE A 9 -8.93 -2.67 5.34
CA ILE A 9 -8.73 -2.36 3.93
C ILE A 9 -10.04 -1.80 3.38
N ARG A 10 -9.94 -0.68 2.68
CA ARG A 10 -11.08 -0.02 2.03
C ARG A 10 -10.81 0.16 0.55
N SER A 11 -11.83 -0.05 -0.27
CA SER A 11 -11.78 0.35 -1.68
C SER A 11 -12.40 1.74 -1.80
N ASP A 12 -11.76 2.63 -2.55
CA ASP A 12 -12.27 3.98 -2.87
C ASP A 12 -11.96 4.31 -4.33
N ILE A 13 -12.53 5.41 -4.82
CA ILE A 13 -12.19 6.00 -6.12
C ILE A 13 -11.57 7.36 -5.85
N ILE A 14 -10.29 7.50 -6.20
CA ILE A 14 -9.52 8.73 -6.02
C ILE A 14 -9.14 9.24 -7.41
N LYS A 15 -9.51 10.49 -7.72
CA LYS A 15 -9.28 11.11 -9.04
C LYS A 15 -9.73 10.21 -10.21
N GLU A 16 -10.92 9.62 -10.08
CA GLU A 16 -11.53 8.71 -11.08
C GLU A 16 -10.81 7.36 -11.28
N GLU A 17 -9.78 7.06 -10.48
CA GLU A 17 -9.10 5.77 -10.51
C GLU A 17 -9.49 4.91 -9.29
N PRO A 18 -9.68 3.59 -9.47
CA PRO A 18 -9.87 2.68 -8.35
C PRO A 18 -8.60 2.65 -7.50
N CYS A 19 -8.77 2.80 -6.20
CA CYS A 19 -7.71 2.72 -5.22
C CYS A 19 -8.10 1.78 -4.09
N GLU A 20 -7.13 1.04 -3.56
CA GLU A 20 -7.28 0.38 -2.27
C GLU A 20 -6.42 1.03 -1.20
N LEU A 21 -7.05 1.23 -0.06
CA LEU A 21 -6.53 1.96 1.08
C LEU A 21 -6.29 0.95 2.18
N ILE A 22 -5.03 0.77 2.55
CA ILE A 22 -4.61 0.02 3.72
C ILE A 22 -4.57 1.02 4.87
N CYS A 23 -5.55 0.94 5.77
CA CYS A 23 -5.58 1.75 6.97
C CYS A 23 -4.76 1.05 8.06
N LEU A 24 -3.72 1.71 8.55
CA LEU A 24 -2.91 1.21 9.66
C LEU A 24 -3.53 1.60 11.00
N HIS A 25 -3.23 0.86 12.06
CA HIS A 25 -3.77 1.13 13.40
C HIS A 25 -3.38 2.50 13.97
N ASN A 26 -2.27 3.09 13.52
CA ASN A 26 -1.84 4.43 13.90
C ASN A 26 -2.52 5.56 13.10
N GLY A 27 -3.46 5.24 12.21
CA GLY A 27 -4.21 6.20 11.40
C GLY A 27 -3.61 6.53 10.04
N LEU A 28 -2.37 6.11 9.77
CA LEU A 28 -1.75 6.26 8.45
C LEU A 28 -2.49 5.44 7.40
N ILE A 29 -2.46 5.92 6.17
CA ILE A 29 -3.08 5.23 5.04
C ILE A 29 -2.04 5.01 3.96
N ILE A 30 -1.92 3.75 3.51
CA ILE A 30 -1.17 3.41 2.30
C ILE A 30 -2.21 3.20 1.19
N ALA A 31 -2.20 4.07 0.19
CA ALA A 31 -3.07 3.98 -0.98
C ALA A 31 -2.32 3.27 -2.12
N LEU A 32 -2.98 2.28 -2.72
CA LEU A 32 -2.53 1.57 -3.90
C LEU A 32 -3.44 1.99 -5.05
N SER A 33 -2.85 2.52 -6.12
CA SER A 33 -3.51 2.65 -7.42
C SER A 33 -2.85 1.70 -8.42
N ALA A 34 -3.37 1.63 -9.65
CA ALA A 34 -2.76 0.79 -10.69
C ALA A 34 -1.32 1.22 -11.02
N SER A 35 -1.00 2.51 -10.86
CA SER A 35 0.23 3.14 -11.34
C SER A 35 1.11 3.72 -10.23
N ALA A 36 0.67 3.69 -8.97
CA ALA A 36 1.42 4.29 -7.88
C ALA A 36 1.07 3.72 -6.50
N LEU A 37 1.98 3.97 -5.57
CA LEU A 37 1.79 3.83 -4.12
C LEU A 37 1.88 5.21 -3.47
N GLY A 38 1.03 5.48 -2.48
CA GLY A 38 1.06 6.72 -1.72
C GLY A 38 0.90 6.46 -0.22
N CYS A 39 1.63 7.20 0.60
CA CYS A 39 1.45 7.22 2.05
C CYS A 39 0.81 8.54 2.43
N TYR A 40 -0.30 8.47 3.15
CA TYR A 40 -1.04 9.63 3.63
C TYR A 40 -1.12 9.61 5.14
N ARG A 41 -1.12 10.81 5.73
CA ARG A 41 -1.20 10.98 7.18
C ARG A 41 -2.51 10.43 7.76
N ASP A 42 -3.61 10.61 7.05
CA ASP A 42 -4.96 10.23 7.48
C ASP A 42 -5.92 10.17 6.29
N GLN A 43 -7.18 9.84 6.56
CA GLN A 43 -8.23 9.74 5.55
C GLN A 43 -8.62 11.09 4.94
N ALA A 44 -8.58 12.18 5.71
CA ALA A 44 -8.93 13.51 5.21
C ALA A 44 -7.93 13.98 4.14
N SER A 45 -6.68 13.56 4.29
CA SER A 45 -5.55 13.89 3.41
C SER A 45 -5.70 13.34 1.99
N LEU A 46 -6.42 12.23 1.79
CA LEU A 46 -6.59 11.58 0.47
C LEU A 46 -7.30 12.47 -0.55
N ARG A 47 -8.16 13.37 -0.08
CA ARG A 47 -8.96 14.27 -0.92
C ARG A 47 -8.57 15.74 -0.75
N ASP A 48 -7.47 16.01 -0.06
CA ASP A 48 -6.94 17.37 0.05
C ASP A 48 -6.45 17.84 -1.33
N PRO A 49 -7.09 18.85 -1.95
CA PRO A 49 -6.70 19.34 -3.28
C PRO A 49 -5.28 19.93 -3.30
N LEU A 50 -4.76 20.36 -2.13
CA LEU A 50 -3.40 20.89 -2.00
C LEU A 50 -2.37 19.79 -1.70
N GLY A 51 -2.81 18.57 -1.39
CA GLY A 51 -1.93 17.43 -1.14
C GLY A 51 -1.11 17.53 0.16
N ASN A 52 -1.51 18.36 1.13
CA ASN A 52 -0.70 18.63 2.32
C ASN A 52 -0.51 17.41 3.24
N GLY A 53 -1.30 16.36 3.05
CA GLY A 53 -1.20 15.14 3.83
C GLY A 53 -0.57 13.95 3.11
N LEU A 54 -0.03 14.15 1.89
CA LEU A 54 0.80 13.15 1.22
C LEU A 54 2.20 13.16 1.87
N LEU A 55 2.55 12.05 2.51
CA LEU A 55 3.82 11.88 3.22
C LEU A 55 4.91 11.31 2.32
N SER A 56 4.53 10.37 1.45
CA SER A 56 5.44 9.71 0.53
C SER A 56 4.68 9.22 -0.69
N PHE A 57 5.37 9.12 -1.83
CA PHE A 57 4.79 8.71 -3.09
C PHE A 57 5.80 7.97 -3.95
N CYS A 58 5.38 6.86 -4.55
CA CYS A 58 6.17 6.07 -5.48
C CYS A 58 5.33 5.79 -6.73
N ALA A 59 5.71 6.36 -7.87
CA ALA A 59 5.17 5.95 -9.16
C ALA A 59 5.71 4.56 -9.52
N LEU A 60 4.89 3.75 -10.21
CA LEU A 60 5.25 2.45 -10.73
C LEU A 60 5.42 2.53 -12.24
N GLU A 61 6.49 1.93 -12.74
CA GLU A 61 6.73 1.75 -14.17
C GLU A 61 5.63 0.91 -14.83
N SER A 62 5.44 1.07 -16.15
CA SER A 62 4.37 0.42 -16.91
C SER A 62 4.30 -1.09 -16.71
N GLU A 63 5.45 -1.76 -16.63
CA GLU A 63 5.59 -3.20 -16.48
C GLU A 63 5.26 -3.67 -15.05
N HIS A 64 5.34 -2.77 -14.07
CA HIS A 64 5.16 -3.05 -12.65
C HIS A 64 3.79 -2.65 -12.12
N ARG A 65 2.91 -2.11 -12.98
CA ARG A 65 1.55 -1.71 -12.62
C ARG A 65 0.78 -2.83 -11.93
N ILE A 66 0.00 -2.43 -10.94
CA ILE A 66 -0.87 -3.31 -10.17
C ILE A 66 -2.14 -3.55 -10.96
N ARG A 67 -2.56 -4.82 -11.09
CA ARG A 67 -3.84 -5.13 -11.77
C ARG A 67 -4.99 -5.07 -10.77
N PHE A 68 -6.03 -4.33 -11.14
CA PHE A 68 -7.29 -4.29 -10.42
C PHE A 68 -8.30 -5.24 -11.07
N GLN A 69 -9.02 -6.01 -10.27
CA GLN A 69 -10.11 -6.89 -10.66
C GLN A 69 -11.36 -6.48 -9.88
N GLY A 70 -12.42 -6.06 -10.58
CA GLY A 70 -13.65 -5.60 -9.92
C GLY A 70 -13.44 -4.42 -8.96
N GLY A 71 -12.46 -3.55 -9.24
CA GLY A 71 -12.13 -2.41 -8.37
C GLY A 71 -11.26 -2.75 -7.15
N ARG A 72 -10.76 -3.99 -7.05
CA ARG A 72 -9.87 -4.44 -5.96
C ARG A 72 -8.57 -5.01 -6.50
N CYS A 73 -7.50 -4.87 -5.76
CA CYS A 73 -6.18 -5.42 -6.05
C CYS A 73 -5.61 -6.26 -4.90
N ILE A 74 -6.16 -6.21 -3.69
CA ILE A 74 -5.71 -6.93 -2.50
C ILE A 74 -6.58 -8.18 -2.30
N THR A 75 -5.92 -9.31 -2.01
CA THR A 75 -6.56 -10.61 -1.80
C THR A 75 -6.45 -11.11 -0.37
N THR A 76 -5.32 -10.82 0.30
CA THR A 76 -5.01 -11.32 1.64
C THR A 76 -4.08 -10.35 2.32
N PHE A 77 -4.15 -10.27 3.65
CA PHE A 77 -3.19 -9.54 4.46
C PHE A 77 -2.96 -10.24 5.81
N SER A 78 -1.74 -10.17 6.33
CA SER A 78 -1.38 -10.72 7.64
C SER A 78 -0.08 -10.11 8.16
N GLY A 79 -0.07 -9.52 9.35
CA GLY A 79 1.16 -9.09 10.03
C GLY A 79 2.05 -8.08 9.27
N GLY A 80 1.46 -7.31 8.35
CA GLY A 80 2.19 -6.38 7.46
C GLY A 80 2.47 -6.92 6.06
N TYR A 81 2.23 -8.21 5.80
CA TYR A 81 2.14 -8.75 4.45
C TYR A 81 0.79 -8.44 3.82
N VAL A 82 0.79 -8.07 2.54
CA VAL A 82 -0.40 -7.88 1.71
C VAL A 82 -0.19 -8.54 0.36
N GLY A 83 -1.00 -9.53 0.03
CA GLY A 83 -0.98 -10.22 -1.25
C GLY A 83 -1.94 -9.58 -2.26
N LEU A 84 -1.49 -9.37 -3.49
CA LEU A 84 -2.27 -8.76 -4.56
C LEU A 84 -2.87 -9.79 -5.53
N THR A 85 -3.91 -9.40 -6.27
CA THR A 85 -4.66 -10.26 -7.21
C THR A 85 -3.82 -10.72 -8.41
N ASP A 86 -2.75 -10.00 -8.72
CA ASP A 86 -1.80 -10.34 -9.78
C ASP A 86 -0.57 -11.12 -9.28
N GLY A 87 -0.62 -11.61 -8.04
CA GLY A 87 0.43 -12.41 -7.42
C GLY A 87 1.56 -11.60 -6.79
N LYS A 88 1.57 -10.27 -6.95
CA LYS A 88 2.52 -9.38 -6.28
C LYS A 88 2.31 -9.37 -4.76
N ALA A 89 3.35 -8.96 -4.05
CA ALA A 89 3.32 -8.84 -2.60
C ALA A 89 3.75 -7.43 -2.18
N LEU A 90 2.96 -6.79 -1.34
CA LEU A 90 3.35 -5.57 -0.64
C LEU A 90 3.73 -5.95 0.80
N LEU A 91 4.96 -5.64 1.19
CA LEU A 91 5.45 -5.81 2.56
C LEU A 91 5.53 -4.47 3.24
N ILE A 92 4.85 -4.35 4.37
CA ILE A 92 4.89 -3.18 5.24
C ILE A 92 5.77 -3.54 6.44
N SER A 93 6.80 -2.74 6.63
CA SER A 93 7.85 -2.89 7.64
C SER A 93 7.98 -1.56 8.41
N PRO A 94 8.66 -1.54 9.57
CA PRO A 94 8.94 -0.28 10.24
C PRO A 94 9.61 0.67 9.24
N PHE A 95 9.04 1.86 9.06
CA PHE A 95 9.51 2.93 8.16
C PHE A 95 9.37 2.71 6.65
N LYS A 96 8.97 1.53 6.15
CA LYS A 96 8.91 1.30 4.69
C LYS A 96 7.79 0.36 4.27
N ALA A 97 7.15 0.65 3.14
CA ALA A 97 6.35 -0.30 2.38
C ALA A 97 7.01 -0.60 1.03
N ARG A 98 7.13 -1.89 0.67
CA ARG A 98 7.82 -2.33 -0.55
C ARG A 98 6.97 -3.28 -1.35
N LEU A 99 6.87 -3.03 -2.65
CA LEU A 99 6.16 -3.87 -3.61
C LEU A 99 7.14 -4.82 -4.30
N TYR A 100 6.75 -6.09 -4.38
CA TYR A 100 7.54 -7.16 -4.97
C TYR A 100 6.73 -7.93 -6.01
N PRO A 101 7.40 -8.53 -7.00
CA PRO A 101 6.71 -9.27 -8.07
C PRO A 101 5.98 -10.52 -7.56
N ASN A 102 6.43 -11.07 -6.42
CA ASN A 102 5.82 -12.24 -5.78
C ASN A 102 6.25 -12.34 -4.31
N ASN A 103 5.61 -13.25 -3.57
CA ASN A 103 5.91 -13.49 -2.15
C ASN A 103 7.34 -13.98 -1.90
N GLN A 104 7.91 -14.83 -2.75
CA GLN A 104 9.27 -15.36 -2.55
C GLN A 104 10.32 -14.25 -2.61
N ASP A 105 10.17 -13.33 -3.56
CA ASP A 105 11.04 -12.16 -3.71
C ASP A 105 10.87 -11.20 -2.53
N GLY A 106 9.63 -11.01 -2.05
CA GLY A 106 9.36 -10.21 -0.85
C GLY A 106 10.06 -10.76 0.40
N LEU A 107 9.96 -12.07 0.65
CA LEU A 107 10.62 -12.72 1.80
C LEU A 107 12.15 -12.62 1.75
N ARG A 108 12.73 -12.49 0.56
CA ARG A 108 14.18 -12.38 0.35
C ARG A 108 14.65 -10.93 0.18
N GLY A 109 13.73 -9.97 0.03
CA GLY A 109 14.02 -8.58 -0.24
C GLY A 109 14.67 -8.33 -1.61
N LEU A 110 14.30 -9.10 -2.64
CA LEU A 110 14.88 -9.02 -3.98
C LEU A 110 13.89 -8.43 -4.99
N ASN A 111 14.39 -7.86 -6.09
CA ASN A 111 13.57 -7.36 -7.20
C ASN A 111 12.46 -6.37 -6.77
N CYS A 112 12.79 -5.43 -5.89
CA CYS A 112 11.84 -4.40 -5.44
C CYS A 112 11.30 -3.62 -6.65
N LEU A 113 9.97 -3.59 -6.80
CA LEU A 113 9.28 -2.91 -7.90
C LEU A 113 8.94 -1.45 -7.57
N GLY A 114 8.81 -1.14 -6.28
CA GLY A 114 8.48 0.17 -5.76
C GLY A 114 8.65 0.20 -4.25
N GLU A 115 9.13 1.33 -3.73
CA GLU A 115 9.38 1.54 -2.31
C GLU A 115 8.75 2.85 -1.87
N LEU A 116 8.12 2.83 -0.70
CA LEU A 116 7.45 3.95 -0.09
C LEU A 116 8.00 4.13 1.33
N ASP A 117 8.63 5.26 1.60
CA ASP A 117 9.00 5.62 2.97
C ASP A 117 7.74 5.90 3.79
N LEU A 118 7.71 5.38 5.01
CA LEU A 118 6.66 5.57 6.00
C LEU A 118 7.25 6.32 7.20
N PRO A 119 6.43 7.13 7.88
CA PRO A 119 6.74 7.54 9.25
C PRO A 119 6.95 6.32 10.15
N GLU A 120 7.53 6.55 11.32
CA GLU A 120 7.64 5.52 12.35
C GLU A 120 6.27 4.91 12.64
N ILE A 121 6.18 3.59 12.47
CA ILE A 121 4.98 2.81 12.76
C ILE A 121 5.37 1.73 13.76
N ASP A 122 4.57 1.59 14.82
CA ASP A 122 4.74 0.50 15.77
C ASP A 122 4.29 -0.80 15.10
N VAL A 123 5.22 -1.75 14.98
CA VAL A 123 4.98 -3.07 14.35
C VAL A 123 4.86 -4.17 15.41
N LEU A 124 4.54 -3.79 16.65
CA LEU A 124 4.52 -4.64 17.85
C LEU A 124 3.30 -5.57 17.89
#